data_AF-A0A1Q3R251-F1
#
_entry.id   AF-A0A1Q3R251-F1
#
_cell.length_a   1.000
_cell.length_b   1.000
_cell.length_c   1.000
_cell.angle_alpha   90.00
_cell.angle_beta   90.00
_cell.angle_gamma   90.00
#
_symmetry.space_group_name_H-M   'P 1'
#
loop_
_entity.id
_entity.type
_entity.pdbx_description
1 polymer ?
#
loop_
_entity_poly.entity_id
_entity_poly.type
_entity_poly.pdbx_seq_one_letter_code
_entity_poly.pdbx_strand_id
1 'polypeptide(L)'
;MSEKLKPLSEHPDYHNAAERLAHFHRELAAAQAEAARIDVERLAAPGQRPADDPLARADALLSGAEPTPGLSLRASKNSELITALRKAIAAQAIVLRDIARAHAAEVRKQMTAEHIKLAQAVLNAADALVQANEAEAHFRRELASMGYDDALPAMSYAPPPERMVDLTGGYGLAWRTEVSDYIRTGRTAAELDGAKRDADAAVQAAAKAAQAARPKKAPAANPSKGELVS
;
A
#
# COMPACT_ATOMS: atom_id res chain seq x y z
N MET A 1 -26.45 0.95 17.00
CA MET A 1 -25.84 -0.33 17.39
C MET A 1 -24.97 -0.76 16.24
N SER A 2 -23.64 -0.71 16.37
CA SER A 2 -22.74 -1.17 15.31
C SER A 2 -22.95 -2.67 15.12
N GLU A 3 -23.28 -3.08 13.91
CA GLU A 3 -23.13 -4.46 13.49
C GLU A 3 -21.72 -4.91 13.89
N LYS A 4 -21.62 -6.03 14.63
CA LYS A 4 -20.32 -6.52 15.07
C LYS A 4 -19.48 -6.81 13.83
N LEU A 5 -18.41 -6.05 13.65
CA LEU A 5 -17.42 -6.30 12.61
C LEU A 5 -16.99 -7.76 12.67
N LYS A 6 -17.09 -8.46 11.55
CA LYS A 6 -16.61 -9.83 11.44
C LYS A 6 -15.10 -9.80 11.17
N PRO A 7 -14.32 -10.69 11.79
CA PRO A 7 -12.93 -10.91 11.42
C PRO A 7 -12.82 -11.26 9.93
N LEU A 8 -11.77 -10.77 9.26
CA LEU A 8 -11.55 -11.02 7.81
C LEU A 8 -11.55 -12.51 7.45
N SER A 9 -11.10 -13.38 8.37
CA SER A 9 -11.09 -14.83 8.21
C SER A 9 -12.48 -15.48 8.12
N GLU A 10 -13.52 -14.81 8.63
CA GLU A 10 -14.91 -15.29 8.58
C GLU A 10 -15.64 -14.87 7.30
N HIS A 11 -15.01 -14.02 6.48
CA HIS A 11 -15.56 -13.65 5.18
C HIS A 11 -15.36 -14.82 4.20
N PRO A 12 -16.44 -15.33 3.56
CA PRO A 12 -16.38 -16.56 2.77
C PRO A 12 -15.50 -16.42 1.53
N ASP A 13 -15.46 -15.24 0.91
CA ASP A 13 -14.60 -14.94 -0.24
C ASP A 13 -13.11 -14.97 0.14
N TYR A 14 -12.74 -14.36 1.28
CA TYR A 14 -11.38 -14.39 1.80
C TYR A 14 -10.98 -15.81 2.22
N HIS A 15 -11.85 -16.51 2.92
CA HIS A 15 -11.63 -17.90 3.33
C HIS A 15 -11.37 -18.81 2.13
N ASN A 16 -12.26 -18.79 1.13
CA ASN A 16 -12.12 -19.59 -0.09
C ASN A 16 -10.83 -19.25 -0.85
N ALA A 17 -10.46 -17.96 -0.92
CA ALA A 17 -9.22 -17.54 -1.56
C ALA A 17 -7.97 -18.01 -0.79
N ALA A 18 -8.04 -18.06 0.54
CA ALA A 18 -6.97 -18.54 1.41
C ALA A 18 -6.82 -20.06 1.31
N GLU A 19 -7.92 -20.80 1.27
CA GLU A 19 -7.90 -22.25 1.06
C GLU A 19 -7.31 -22.62 -0.30
N ARG A 20 -7.66 -21.87 -1.36
CA ARG A 20 -7.08 -22.07 -2.69
C ARG A 20 -5.56 -21.82 -2.71
N LEU A 21 -5.10 -20.79 -1.99
CA LEU A 21 -3.66 -20.53 -1.83
C LEU A 21 -2.98 -21.70 -1.08
N ALA A 22 -3.57 -22.16 0.02
CA ALA A 22 -3.06 -23.30 0.78
C ALA A 22 -3.01 -24.58 -0.06
N HIS A 23 -4.00 -24.81 -0.92
CA HIS A 23 -3.99 -25.91 -1.89
C HIS A 23 -2.81 -25.80 -2.86
N PHE A 24 -2.57 -24.64 -3.48
CA PHE A 24 -1.41 -24.47 -4.37
C PHE A 24 -0.06 -24.69 -3.65
N HIS A 25 0.05 -24.31 -2.38
CA HIS A 25 1.25 -24.61 -1.59
C HIS A 25 1.44 -26.11 -1.34
N ARG A 26 0.36 -26.86 -1.05
CA ARG A 26 0.43 -28.32 -0.91
C ARG A 26 0.83 -29.00 -2.22
N GLU A 27 0.23 -28.59 -3.33
CA GLU A 27 0.58 -29.12 -4.67
C GLU A 27 2.02 -28.79 -5.05
N LEU A 28 2.52 -27.59 -4.71
CA LEU A 28 3.91 -27.22 -4.96
C LEU A 28 4.87 -28.10 -4.15
N ALA A 29 4.58 -28.34 -2.87
CA ALA A 29 5.39 -29.21 -2.03
C ALA A 29 5.39 -30.66 -2.57
N ALA A 30 4.24 -31.17 -3.02
CA ALA A 30 4.14 -32.47 -3.65
C ALA A 30 4.97 -32.56 -4.95
N ALA A 31 4.87 -31.55 -5.82
CA ALA A 31 5.64 -31.49 -7.06
C ALA A 31 7.16 -31.37 -6.80
N GLN A 32 7.56 -30.65 -5.76
CA GLN A 32 8.97 -30.57 -5.34
C GLN A 32 9.50 -31.91 -4.78
N ALA A 33 8.70 -32.60 -3.98
CA ALA A 33 9.04 -33.95 -3.51
C ALA A 33 9.19 -34.93 -4.67
N GLU A 34 8.32 -34.82 -5.67
CA GLU A 34 8.38 -35.60 -6.90
C GLU A 34 9.63 -35.28 -7.73
N ALA A 35 10.04 -34.00 -7.81
CA ALA A 35 11.29 -33.61 -8.48
C ALA A 35 12.50 -34.27 -7.80
N ALA A 36 12.55 -34.25 -6.46
CA ALA A 36 13.61 -34.90 -5.70
C ALA A 36 13.65 -36.42 -5.94
N ARG A 37 12.50 -37.09 -6.09
CA ARG A 37 12.44 -38.52 -6.44
C ARG A 37 13.01 -38.79 -7.83
N ILE A 38 12.64 -37.98 -8.82
CA ILE A 38 13.16 -38.10 -10.19
C ILE A 38 14.69 -37.90 -10.21
N ASP A 39 15.21 -36.98 -9.40
CA ASP A 39 16.66 -36.77 -9.29
C ASP A 39 17.38 -37.97 -8.67
N VAL A 40 16.80 -38.61 -7.64
CA VAL A 40 17.32 -39.85 -7.07
C VAL A 40 17.28 -41.00 -8.09
N GLU A 41 16.18 -41.15 -8.84
CA GLU A 41 16.05 -42.16 -9.91
C GLU A 41 17.10 -41.95 -11.01
N ARG A 42 17.41 -40.70 -11.37
CA ARG A 42 18.49 -40.35 -12.31
C ARG A 42 19.88 -40.68 -11.80
N LEU A 43 20.15 -40.45 -10.51
CA LEU A 43 21.45 -40.77 -9.89
C LEU A 43 21.66 -42.27 -9.71
N ALA A 44 20.57 -43.03 -9.51
CA ALA A 44 20.60 -44.48 -9.37
C ALA A 44 20.77 -45.23 -10.70
N ALA A 45 20.53 -44.58 -11.85
CA ALA A 45 20.74 -45.15 -13.18
C ALA A 45 22.20 -44.91 -13.65
N PRO A 46 23.10 -45.92 -13.60
CA PRO A 46 24.49 -45.73 -14.00
C PRO A 46 24.57 -45.67 -15.53
N GLY A 47 25.05 -44.55 -16.09
CA GLY A 47 25.36 -44.41 -17.53
C GLY A 47 24.56 -43.37 -18.32
N GLN A 48 23.61 -42.65 -17.71
CA GLN A 48 22.69 -41.73 -18.42
C GLN A 48 23.05 -40.24 -18.30
N ARG A 49 24.35 -39.89 -18.27
CA ARG A 49 24.72 -38.53 -18.71
C ARG A 49 24.55 -38.52 -20.23
N PRO A 50 23.81 -37.56 -20.83
CA PRO A 50 23.96 -37.32 -22.26
C PRO A 50 25.45 -37.05 -22.46
N ALA A 51 26.14 -37.92 -23.17
CA ALA A 51 27.48 -37.58 -23.60
C ALA A 51 27.34 -36.33 -24.47
N ASP A 52 28.02 -35.25 -24.10
CA ASP A 52 28.24 -34.12 -25.01
C ASP A 52 29.08 -34.56 -26.24
N ASP A 53 29.59 -35.80 -26.20
CA ASP A 53 30.24 -36.50 -27.30
C ASP A 53 29.21 -37.26 -28.19
N PRO A 54 29.06 -36.88 -29.47
CA PRO A 54 28.10 -37.51 -30.39
C PRO A 54 28.38 -38.99 -30.68
N LEU A 55 29.62 -39.49 -30.49
CA LEU A 55 29.97 -40.90 -30.71
C LEU A 55 29.42 -41.80 -29.60
N ALA A 56 29.62 -41.41 -28.34
CA ALA A 56 29.08 -42.12 -27.19
C ALA A 56 27.53 -42.15 -27.19
N ARG A 57 26.89 -41.14 -27.79
CA ARG A 57 25.44 -41.11 -28.00
C ARG A 57 24.99 -42.10 -29.09
N ALA A 58 25.75 -42.25 -30.17
CA ALA A 58 25.46 -43.23 -31.22
C ALA A 58 25.64 -44.67 -30.69
N ASP A 59 26.69 -44.93 -29.91
CA ASP A 59 26.93 -46.24 -29.29
C ASP A 59 25.84 -46.60 -28.27
N ALA A 60 25.38 -45.65 -27.45
CA ALA A 60 24.27 -45.86 -26.52
C ALA A 60 22.94 -46.19 -27.23
N LEU A 61 22.66 -45.52 -28.36
CA LEU A 61 21.49 -45.80 -29.20
C LEU A 61 21.56 -47.19 -29.85
N LEU A 62 22.74 -47.60 -30.31
CA LEU A 62 22.96 -48.93 -30.90
C LEU A 62 22.91 -50.06 -29.85
N SER A 63 23.25 -49.76 -28.59
CA SER A 63 23.23 -50.71 -27.47
C SER A 63 21.83 -50.95 -26.88
N GLY A 64 20.81 -50.22 -27.34
CA GLY A 64 19.46 -50.24 -26.74
C GLY A 64 19.39 -49.60 -25.35
N ALA A 65 20.46 -48.94 -24.89
CA ALA A 65 20.52 -48.22 -23.63
C ALA A 65 19.99 -46.79 -23.85
N GLU A 66 18.71 -46.65 -24.18
CA GLU A 66 18.11 -45.31 -24.25
C GLU A 66 18.13 -44.64 -22.86
N PRO A 67 18.33 -43.31 -22.80
CA PRO A 67 17.96 -42.54 -21.63
C PRO A 67 16.44 -42.66 -21.49
N THR A 68 15.95 -43.42 -20.51
CA THR A 68 14.54 -43.82 -20.35
C THR A 68 13.61 -42.64 -20.71
N PRO A 69 13.01 -42.58 -21.92
CA PRO A 69 12.39 -41.36 -22.44
C PRO A 69 11.21 -40.89 -21.57
N GLY A 70 10.64 -41.80 -20.78
CA GLY A 70 9.66 -41.51 -19.74
C GLY A 70 10.18 -40.64 -18.58
N LEU A 71 11.44 -40.80 -18.14
CA LEU A 71 12.00 -40.04 -17.01
C LEU A 71 12.28 -38.59 -17.38
N SER A 72 12.85 -38.34 -18.56
CA SER A 72 13.09 -36.98 -19.05
C SER A 72 11.79 -36.22 -19.31
N LEU A 73 10.78 -36.90 -19.88
CA LEU A 73 9.45 -36.31 -20.08
C LEU A 73 8.76 -36.01 -18.74
N ARG A 74 8.82 -36.93 -17.77
CA ARG A 74 8.27 -36.74 -16.41
C ARG A 74 8.94 -35.56 -15.70
N ALA A 75 10.27 -35.44 -15.82
CA ALA A 75 11.03 -34.32 -15.27
C ALA A 75 10.61 -32.96 -15.88
N SER A 76 10.47 -32.89 -17.20
CA SER A 76 10.04 -31.67 -17.90
C SER A 76 8.64 -31.24 -17.46
N LYS A 77 7.67 -32.17 -17.48
CA LYS A 77 6.29 -31.92 -17.04
C LYS A 77 6.22 -31.46 -15.58
N ASN A 78 7.02 -32.07 -14.70
CA ASN A 78 7.04 -31.69 -13.29
C ASN A 78 7.67 -30.29 -13.06
N SER A 79 8.71 -29.94 -13.84
CA SER A 79 9.30 -28.59 -13.82
C SER A 79 8.33 -27.52 -14.32
N GLU A 80 7.58 -27.82 -15.39
CA GLU A 80 6.51 -26.96 -15.89
C GLU A 80 5.41 -26.76 -14.83
N LEU A 81 5.00 -27.85 -14.15
CA LEU A 81 4.03 -27.80 -13.07
C LEU A 81 4.50 -26.93 -11.90
N ILE A 82 5.74 -27.10 -11.42
CA ILE A 82 6.33 -26.26 -10.37
C ILE A 82 6.32 -24.78 -10.77
N THR A 83 6.67 -24.48 -12.02
CA THR A 83 6.68 -23.11 -12.54
C THR A 83 5.27 -22.51 -12.59
N ALA A 84 4.29 -23.28 -13.07
CA ALA A 84 2.89 -22.87 -13.09
C ALA A 84 2.34 -22.62 -11.68
N LEU A 85 2.63 -23.52 -10.73
CA LEU A 85 2.19 -23.39 -9.33
C LEU A 85 2.80 -22.16 -8.65
N ARG A 86 4.08 -21.86 -8.86
CA ARG A 86 4.72 -20.63 -8.35
C ARG A 86 4.03 -19.36 -8.88
N LYS A 87 3.69 -19.33 -10.17
CA LYS A 87 2.94 -18.21 -10.76
C LYS A 87 1.51 -18.12 -10.19
N ALA A 88 0.83 -19.25 -10.02
CA ALA A 88 -0.50 -19.31 -9.43
C ALA A 88 -0.53 -18.81 -7.98
N ILE A 89 0.46 -19.19 -7.16
CA ILE A 89 0.64 -18.70 -5.79
C ILE A 89 0.80 -17.18 -5.77
N ALA A 90 1.67 -16.63 -6.62
CA ALA A 90 1.88 -15.19 -6.69
C ALA A 90 0.59 -14.44 -7.10
N ALA A 91 -0.13 -14.94 -8.10
CA ALA A 91 -1.40 -14.37 -8.54
C ALA A 91 -2.47 -14.45 -7.43
N GLN A 92 -2.58 -15.59 -6.74
CA GLN A 92 -3.56 -15.80 -5.67
C GLN A 92 -3.26 -14.92 -4.44
N ALA A 93 -1.99 -14.66 -4.14
CA ALA A 93 -1.61 -13.73 -3.08
C ALA A 93 -2.04 -12.29 -3.39
N ILE A 94 -2.04 -11.88 -4.66
CA ILE A 94 -2.58 -10.58 -5.09
C ILE A 94 -4.09 -10.54 -4.87
N VAL A 95 -4.82 -11.58 -5.30
CA VAL A 95 -6.27 -11.68 -5.10
C VAL A 95 -6.65 -11.56 -3.61
N LEU A 96 -5.94 -12.25 -2.72
CA LEU A 96 -6.17 -12.13 -1.28
C LEU A 96 -5.95 -10.72 -0.75
N ARG A 97 -4.89 -10.05 -1.23
CA ARG A 97 -4.60 -8.66 -0.86
C ARG A 97 -5.71 -7.71 -1.33
N ASP A 98 -6.25 -7.94 -2.52
CA ASP A 98 -7.31 -7.11 -3.08
C ASP A 98 -8.63 -7.30 -2.34
N ILE A 99 -9.00 -8.55 -2.00
CA ILE A 99 -10.15 -8.86 -1.13
C ILE A 99 -9.99 -8.19 0.24
N ALA A 100 -8.82 -8.35 0.87
CA ALA A 100 -8.53 -7.73 2.16
C ALA A 100 -8.63 -6.20 2.09
N ARG A 101 -8.12 -5.58 1.01
CA ARG A 101 -8.21 -4.14 0.79
C ARG A 101 -9.65 -3.67 0.61
N ALA A 102 -10.49 -4.44 -0.09
CA ALA A 102 -11.89 -4.13 -0.30
C ALA A 102 -12.67 -4.16 1.02
N HIS A 103 -12.53 -5.22 1.81
CA HIS A 103 -13.14 -5.31 3.14
C HIS A 103 -12.63 -4.22 4.08
N ALA A 104 -11.31 -3.95 4.09
CA ALA A 104 -10.75 -2.86 4.89
C ALA A 104 -11.32 -1.48 4.49
N ALA A 105 -11.58 -1.23 3.21
CA ALA A 105 -12.19 0.01 2.77
C ALA A 105 -13.64 0.16 3.27
N GLU A 106 -14.39 -0.94 3.30
CA GLU A 106 -15.76 -0.96 3.81
C GLU A 106 -15.80 -0.76 5.33
N VAL A 107 -14.97 -1.50 6.07
CA VAL A 107 -14.83 -1.33 7.52
C VAL A 107 -14.40 0.10 7.87
N ARG A 108 -13.47 0.68 7.10
CA ARG A 108 -13.09 2.09 7.27
C ARG A 108 -14.32 3.00 7.15
N LYS A 109 -15.11 2.88 6.08
CA LYS A 109 -16.33 3.70 5.93
C LYS A 109 -17.28 3.57 7.11
N GLN A 110 -17.48 2.35 7.61
CA GLN A 110 -18.36 2.07 8.74
C GLN A 110 -17.84 2.64 10.07
N MET A 111 -16.53 2.63 10.28
CA MET A 111 -15.90 3.01 11.55
C MET A 111 -15.40 4.46 11.59
N THR A 112 -15.26 5.13 10.44
CA THR A 112 -14.76 6.52 10.38
C THR A 112 -15.58 7.44 11.26
N ALA A 113 -16.91 7.30 11.28
CA ALA A 113 -17.76 8.15 12.12
C ALA A 113 -17.47 7.98 13.62
N GLU A 114 -17.27 6.74 14.09
CA GLU A 114 -16.93 6.47 15.49
C GLU A 114 -15.51 6.91 15.82
N HIS A 115 -14.56 6.68 14.90
CA HIS A 115 -13.20 7.14 15.08
C HIS A 115 -13.08 8.66 15.10
N ILE A 116 -13.87 9.39 14.31
CA ILE A 116 -13.97 10.86 14.37
C ILE A 116 -14.44 11.32 15.75
N LYS A 117 -15.43 10.65 16.36
CA LYS A 117 -15.87 10.99 17.73
C LYS A 117 -14.74 10.81 18.75
N LEU A 118 -13.98 9.72 18.64
CA LEU A 118 -12.82 9.47 19.50
C LEU A 118 -11.73 10.53 19.29
N ALA A 119 -11.40 10.85 18.04
CA ALA A 119 -10.42 11.89 17.71
C ALA A 119 -10.85 13.27 18.24
N GLN A 120 -12.13 13.61 18.14
CA GLN A 120 -12.67 14.85 18.71
C GLN A 120 -12.55 14.89 20.23
N ALA A 121 -12.80 13.76 20.92
CA ALA A 121 -12.62 13.69 22.37
C ALA A 121 -11.15 13.91 22.78
N VAL A 122 -10.21 13.34 22.03
CA VAL A 122 -8.77 13.56 22.25
C VAL A 122 -8.38 15.03 22.03
N LEU A 123 -8.88 15.64 20.95
CA LEU A 123 -8.62 17.06 20.66
C LEU A 123 -9.16 17.96 21.78
N ASN A 124 -10.39 17.71 22.24
CA ASN A 124 -11.00 18.47 23.34
C ASN A 124 -10.21 18.33 24.65
N ALA A 125 -9.69 17.13 24.94
CA ALA A 125 -8.87 16.90 26.13
C ALA A 125 -7.53 17.65 26.06
N ALA A 126 -6.90 17.69 24.88
CA ALA A 126 -5.70 18.49 24.66
C ALA A 126 -5.97 19.99 24.87
N ASP A 127 -7.12 20.49 24.37
CA ASP A 127 -7.53 21.88 24.58
C ASP A 127 -7.75 22.23 26.05
N ALA A 128 -8.45 21.36 26.77
CA ALA A 128 -8.67 21.53 28.20
C ALA A 128 -7.36 21.55 29.00
N LEU A 129 -6.37 20.74 28.61
CA LEU A 129 -5.06 20.71 29.25
C LEU A 129 -4.28 22.01 29.03
N VAL A 130 -4.32 22.57 27.81
CA VAL A 130 -3.71 23.87 27.52
C VAL A 130 -4.36 24.97 28.36
N GLN A 131 -5.69 25.01 28.39
CA GLN A 131 -6.43 25.99 29.19
C GLN A 131 -6.12 25.89 30.69
N ALA A 132 -6.01 24.67 31.22
CA ALA A 132 -5.65 24.44 32.62
C ALA A 132 -4.23 24.94 32.94
N ASN A 133 -3.28 24.69 32.04
CA ASN A 133 -1.91 25.19 32.19
C ASN A 133 -1.82 26.72 32.13
N GLU A 134 -2.57 27.36 31.21
CA GLU A 134 -2.65 28.82 31.10
C GLU A 134 -3.25 29.46 32.36
N ALA A 135 -4.31 28.84 32.92
CA ALA A 135 -4.94 29.28 34.16
C ALA A 135 -3.98 29.19 35.36
N GLU A 136 -3.24 28.08 35.52
CA GLU A 136 -2.20 27.93 36.55
C GLU A 136 -1.11 28.99 36.40
N ALA A 137 -0.63 29.24 35.18
CA ALA A 137 0.38 30.25 34.91
C ALA A 137 -0.12 31.67 35.19
N HIS A 138 -1.39 31.96 34.89
CA HIS A 138 -2.02 33.22 35.24
C HIS A 138 -2.12 33.41 36.75
N PHE A 139 -2.66 32.42 37.46
CA PHE A 139 -2.78 32.42 38.92
C PHE A 139 -1.42 32.62 39.62
N ARG A 140 -0.36 31.98 39.12
CA ARG A 140 1.01 32.20 39.63
C ARG A 140 1.52 33.62 39.41
N ARG A 141 1.24 34.22 38.26
CA ARG A 141 1.61 35.62 38.00
C ARG A 141 0.88 36.57 38.93
N GLU A 142 -0.38 36.29 39.28
CA GLU A 142 -1.11 37.06 40.27
C GLU A 142 -0.48 36.93 41.67
N LEU A 143 -0.16 35.71 42.11
CA LEU A 143 0.54 35.50 43.39
C LEU A 143 1.89 36.22 43.47
N ALA A 144 2.68 36.13 42.41
CA ALA A 144 3.97 36.83 42.29
C ALA A 144 3.78 38.36 42.36
N SER A 145 2.74 38.90 41.72
CA SER A 145 2.44 40.35 41.79
C SER A 145 2.09 40.85 43.20
N MET A 146 1.65 39.94 44.08
CA MET A 146 1.39 40.21 45.49
C MET A 146 2.60 39.94 46.40
N GLY A 147 3.74 39.51 45.85
CA GLY A 147 4.96 39.19 46.58
C GLY A 147 4.98 37.79 47.21
N TYR A 148 4.06 36.90 46.82
CA TYR A 148 4.00 35.52 47.27
C TYR A 148 4.67 34.57 46.26
N ASP A 149 5.91 34.87 45.91
CA ASP A 149 6.72 34.00 45.05
C ASP A 149 6.90 32.62 45.72
N ASP A 150 6.79 31.55 44.93
CA ASP A 150 6.99 30.15 45.36
C ASP A 150 6.10 29.65 46.53
N ALA A 151 4.99 30.34 46.81
CA ALA A 151 4.07 29.94 47.88
C ALA A 151 3.38 28.57 47.65
N LEU A 152 3.36 28.07 46.42
CA LEU A 152 2.71 26.82 46.03
C LEU A 152 3.60 25.98 45.09
N PRO A 153 3.47 24.64 45.09
CA PRO A 153 4.18 23.76 44.16
C PRO A 153 3.68 23.92 42.71
N ALA A 154 4.59 23.81 41.74
CA ALA A 154 4.24 23.91 40.32
C ALA A 154 3.53 22.65 39.86
N MET A 155 2.26 22.79 39.43
CA MET A 155 1.41 21.67 39.02
C MET A 155 1.04 21.70 37.53
N SER A 156 1.55 22.68 36.77
CA SER A 156 1.35 22.73 35.32
C SER A 156 1.93 21.50 34.65
N TYR A 157 1.18 20.91 33.73
CA TYR A 157 1.69 19.82 32.90
C TYR A 157 2.63 20.39 31.84
N ALA A 158 3.95 20.29 32.07
CA ALA A 158 4.97 20.56 31.06
C ALA A 158 5.50 19.23 30.50
N PRO A 159 5.36 18.96 29.19
CA PRO A 159 6.02 17.79 28.62
C PRO A 159 7.55 17.91 28.77
N PRO A 160 8.28 16.81 29.02
CA PRO A 160 9.74 16.83 29.16
C PRO A 160 10.42 17.48 27.94
N PRO A 161 11.59 18.12 28.11
CA PRO A 161 12.29 18.81 27.01
C PRO A 161 12.62 17.90 25.82
N GLU A 162 12.85 16.60 26.06
CA GLU A 162 13.09 15.59 25.01
C GLU A 162 11.83 15.19 24.22
N ARG A 163 10.64 15.60 24.70
CA ARG A 163 9.32 15.36 24.09
C ARG A 163 8.52 16.65 24.01
N MET A 164 9.16 17.78 23.69
CA MET A 164 8.44 19.01 23.39
C MET A 164 7.55 18.79 22.15
N VAL A 165 6.33 18.35 22.41
CA VAL A 165 5.17 18.61 21.56
C VAL A 165 5.01 20.13 21.64
N ASP A 166 5.74 20.83 20.78
CA ASP A 166 5.58 22.27 20.61
C ASP A 166 4.18 22.49 20.01
N LEU A 167 3.20 22.68 20.90
CA LEU A 167 1.82 23.01 20.58
C LEU A 167 1.73 24.34 19.82
N THR A 168 2.78 25.16 19.85
CA THR A 168 2.82 26.52 19.32
C THR A 168 3.63 26.69 18.03
N GLY A 169 4.59 25.81 17.72
CA GLY A 169 5.55 26.09 16.63
C GLY A 169 6.00 24.91 15.76
N GLY A 170 5.66 23.66 16.09
CA GLY A 170 6.13 22.53 15.28
C GLY A 170 5.20 21.33 15.28
N TYR A 171 5.45 20.38 16.19
CA TYR A 171 4.78 19.08 16.17
C TYR A 171 3.32 19.14 16.64
N GLY A 172 3.04 19.90 17.71
CA GLY A 172 1.70 19.97 18.28
C GLY A 172 0.72 20.76 17.41
N LEU A 173 1.18 21.83 16.76
CA LEU A 173 0.38 22.57 15.77
C LEU A 173 0.11 21.73 14.51
N ALA A 174 1.11 21.01 14.01
CA ALA A 174 0.95 20.10 12.87
C ALA A 174 -0.06 18.98 13.21
N TRP A 175 0.12 18.30 14.35
CA TRP A 175 -0.81 17.29 14.84
C TRP A 175 -2.23 17.84 15.00
N ARG A 176 -2.38 19.02 15.63
CA ARG A 176 -3.68 19.67 15.81
C ARG A 176 -4.37 19.93 14.47
N THR A 177 -3.61 20.42 13.49
CA THR A 177 -4.10 20.70 12.13
C THR A 177 -4.54 19.41 11.46
N GLU A 178 -3.71 18.37 11.49
CA GLU A 178 -4.03 17.05 10.92
C GLU A 178 -5.28 16.42 11.54
N VAL A 179 -5.38 16.43 12.88
CA VAL A 179 -6.55 15.89 13.59
C VAL A 179 -7.80 16.71 13.29
N SER A 180 -7.70 18.04 13.25
CA SER A 180 -8.83 18.92 12.91
C SER A 180 -9.31 18.67 11.48
N ASP A 181 -8.39 18.54 10.53
CA ASP A 181 -8.71 18.21 9.14
C ASP A 181 -9.31 16.81 9.01
N TYR A 182 -8.78 15.84 9.75
CA TYR A 182 -9.34 14.49 9.81
C TYR A 182 -10.77 14.48 10.36
N ILE A 183 -11.04 15.18 11.47
CA ILE A 183 -12.38 15.27 12.06
C ILE A 183 -13.35 15.94 11.07
N ARG A 184 -12.92 17.01 10.41
CA ARG A 184 -13.75 17.77 9.46
C ARG A 184 -14.07 16.99 8.19
N THR A 185 -13.10 16.25 7.66
CA THR A 185 -13.18 15.67 6.31
C THR A 185 -13.36 14.15 6.31
N GLY A 186 -13.07 13.48 7.43
CA GLY A 186 -12.96 12.03 7.54
C GLY A 186 -11.79 11.43 6.77
N ARG A 187 -10.86 12.27 6.27
CA ARG A 187 -9.73 11.87 5.42
C ARG A 187 -8.41 12.07 6.14
N THR A 188 -7.50 11.13 5.93
CA THR A 188 -6.11 11.24 6.38
C THR A 188 -5.36 12.31 5.59
N ALA A 189 -4.23 12.79 6.12
CA ALA A 189 -3.37 13.76 5.44
C ALA A 189 -2.97 13.28 4.03
N ALA A 190 -2.59 12.01 3.89
CA ALA A 190 -2.22 11.42 2.61
C ALA A 190 -3.38 11.38 1.60
N GLU A 191 -4.62 11.15 2.05
CA GLU A 191 -5.81 11.18 1.20
C GLU A 191 -6.16 12.62 0.77
N LEU A 192 -5.96 13.60 1.65
CA LEU A 192 -6.14 15.01 1.32
C LEU A 192 -5.09 15.48 0.31
N ASP A 193 -3.83 15.12 0.49
CA ASP A 193 -2.75 15.48 -0.43
C ASP A 193 -2.84 14.74 -1.76
N GLY A 194 -3.35 13.50 -1.76
CA GLY A 194 -3.76 12.80 -2.98
C GLY A 194 -4.85 13.57 -3.72
N ALA A 195 -5.94 13.92 -3.04
CA ALA A 195 -7.06 14.64 -3.63
C ALA A 195 -6.68 16.03 -4.16
N LYS A 196 -5.77 16.75 -3.48
CA LYS A 196 -5.22 18.02 -3.96
C LYS A 196 -4.45 17.82 -5.26
N ARG A 197 -3.55 16.84 -5.32
CA ARG A 197 -2.77 16.53 -6.54
C ARG A 197 -3.68 16.13 -7.71
N ASP A 198 -4.72 15.35 -7.45
CA ASP A 198 -5.69 14.96 -8.49
C ASP A 198 -6.48 16.18 -9.00
N ALA A 199 -6.89 17.08 -8.09
CA ALA A 199 -7.56 18.33 -8.44
C ALA A 199 -6.64 19.24 -9.27
N ASP A 200 -5.37 19.40 -8.87
CA ASP A 200 -4.38 20.17 -9.60
C ASP A 200 -4.14 19.59 -10.99
N ALA A 201 -4.00 18.26 -11.09
CA ALA A 201 -3.86 17.58 -12.37
C ALA A 201 -5.08 17.79 -13.28
N ALA A 202 -6.30 17.75 -12.72
CA ALA A 202 -7.52 18.01 -13.46
C ALA A 202 -7.61 19.47 -13.95
N VAL A 203 -7.21 20.44 -13.12
CA VAL A 203 -7.14 21.86 -13.50
C VAL A 203 -6.12 22.07 -14.62
N GLN A 204 -4.94 21.44 -14.53
CA GLN A 204 -3.92 21.52 -15.58
C GLN A 204 -4.40 20.87 -16.89
N ALA A 205 -5.09 19.73 -16.81
CA ALA A 205 -5.69 19.08 -17.97
C ALA A 205 -6.76 19.96 -18.63
N ALA A 206 -7.62 20.59 -17.84
CA ALA A 206 -8.64 21.52 -18.32
C ALA A 206 -8.03 22.77 -18.97
N ALA A 207 -6.98 23.34 -18.36
CA ALA A 207 -6.25 24.48 -18.92
C ALA A 207 -5.59 24.14 -20.26
N LYS A 208 -4.98 22.95 -20.37
CA LYS A 208 -4.38 22.44 -21.61
C LYS A 208 -5.43 22.22 -22.69
N ALA A 209 -6.59 21.65 -22.34
CA ALA A 209 -7.71 21.48 -23.26
C ALA A 209 -8.26 22.83 -23.76
N ALA A 210 -8.40 23.81 -22.87
CA ALA A 210 -8.85 25.16 -23.23
C ALA A 210 -7.85 25.89 -24.13
N GLN A 211 -6.54 25.71 -23.94
CA GLN A 211 -5.51 26.24 -24.83
C GLN A 211 -5.54 25.57 -26.21
N ALA A 212 -5.76 24.25 -26.28
CA ALA A 212 -5.87 23.52 -27.54
C ALA A 212 -7.15 23.90 -28.32
N ALA A 213 -8.22 24.27 -27.63
CA ALA A 213 -9.48 24.71 -28.22
C ALA A 213 -9.49 26.21 -28.62
N ARG A 214 -8.44 26.98 -28.32
CA ARG A 214 -8.35 28.38 -28.77
C ARG A 214 -8.23 28.42 -30.30
N PRO A 215 -9.14 29.12 -31.01
CA PRO A 215 -9.05 29.24 -32.45
C PRO A 215 -7.75 29.97 -32.81
N LYS A 216 -6.97 29.37 -33.73
CA LYS A 216 -5.81 30.05 -34.33
C LYS A 216 -6.32 31.31 -35.01
N LYS A 217 -5.90 32.48 -34.54
CA LYS A 217 -6.15 33.77 -35.20
C LYS A 217 -5.77 33.61 -36.68
N ALA A 218 -6.74 33.76 -37.58
CA ALA A 218 -6.47 33.80 -39.01
C ALA A 218 -5.45 34.93 -39.28
N PRO A 219 -4.43 34.71 -40.14
CA PRO A 219 -3.52 35.77 -40.50
C PRO A 219 -4.33 36.93 -41.09
N ALA A 220 -4.11 38.14 -40.56
CA ALA A 220 -4.79 39.34 -41.04
C ALA A 220 -4.52 39.49 -42.55
N ALA A 221 -5.59 39.45 -43.36
CA ALA A 221 -5.51 39.74 -44.77
C ALA A 221 -5.00 41.18 -44.93
N ASN A 222 -3.84 41.32 -45.57
CA ASN A 222 -3.18 42.59 -45.81
C ASN A 222 -3.95 43.34 -46.93
N PRO A 223 -4.63 44.47 -46.66
CA PRO A 223 -5.49 45.12 -47.64
C PRO A 223 -4.70 46.12 -48.48
N SER A 224 -3.61 45.68 -49.12
CA SER A 224 -2.80 46.58 -49.95
C SER A 224 -2.13 45.86 -51.10
N LYS A 225 -2.93 45.41 -52.06
CA LYS A 225 -2.53 45.24 -53.47
C LYS A 225 -3.77 45.32 -54.36
N GLY A 226 -4.27 46.55 -54.52
CA GLY A 226 -5.02 46.93 -55.71
C GLY A 226 -4.04 47.54 -56.69
N GLU A 227 -3.54 46.73 -57.63
CA GLU A 227 -2.84 47.24 -58.81
C GLU A 227 -3.86 47.91 -59.72
N LEU A 228 -3.68 49.22 -59.92
CA LEU A 228 -4.20 49.98 -61.04
C LEU A 228 -3.48 49.51 -62.31
N VAL A 229 -4.24 49.01 -63.29
CA VAL A 229 -3.87 49.07 -64.70
C VAL A 229 -5.09 49.54 -65.47
N SER A 230 -5.00 50.81 -65.91
CA SER A 230 -5.36 51.19 -67.27
C SER A 230 -4.23 50.78 -68.20
#